data_AF-A0A3N5KLE8-F1
#
_entry.id   AF-A0A3N5KLE8-F1
#
_cell.length_a   1.000
_cell.length_b   1.000
_cell.length_c   1.000
_cell.angle_alpha   90.00
_cell.angle_beta   90.00
_cell.angle_gamma   90.00
#
_symmetry.space_group_name_H-M   'P 1'
#
loop_
_entity.id
_entity.type
_entity.pdbx_description
1 polymer ?
#
loop_
_entity_poly.entity_id
_entity_poly.type
_entity_poly.pdbx_seq_one_letter_code
_entity_poly.pdbx_strand_id
1 'polypeptide(L)'
;LYERLNARCQRMFDQGLVDEVRRILLLGFRPEVRPLEAHGYRQALQYLRGDCSCPEAILQAQQSTRQYAKRQWTWFNKEPGLEWVKGFGDEPEVQAAVLARVKAHLDASAKLG
;
A
#
# COMPACT_ATOMS: atom_id res chain seq x y z
N LEU A 1 -0.85 6.15 -11.09
CA LEU A 1 -0.48 5.52 -9.81
C LEU A 1 -0.69 6.46 -8.62
N TYR A 2 -0.04 7.62 -8.58
CA TYR A 2 -0.11 8.52 -7.40
C TYR A 2 -1.52 9.02 -7.07
N GLU A 3 -2.36 9.29 -8.06
CA GLU A 3 -3.77 9.63 -7.83
C GLU A 3 -4.53 8.51 -7.10
N ARG A 4 -4.39 7.25 -7.55
CA ARG A 4 -4.98 6.09 -6.87
C ARG A 4 -4.48 5.94 -5.44
N LEU A 5 -3.18 6.16 -5.19
CA LEU A 5 -2.61 6.13 -3.83
C LEU A 5 -3.15 7.26 -2.95
N ASN A 6 -3.26 8.48 -3.48
CA ASN A 6 -3.79 9.62 -2.75
C ASN A 6 -5.26 9.40 -2.38
N ALA A 7 -6.07 8.97 -3.36
CA ALA A 7 -7.48 8.65 -3.15
C ALA A 7 -7.66 7.50 -2.16
N ARG A 8 -6.79 6.48 -2.18
CA ARG A 8 -6.81 5.40 -1.19
C ARG A 8 -6.52 5.92 0.22
N CYS A 9 -5.51 6.78 0.38
CA CYS A 9 -5.22 7.37 1.70
C CYS A 9 -6.41 8.19 2.20
N GLN A 10 -7.00 9.04 1.35
CA GLN A 10 -8.19 9.81 1.71
C GLN A 10 -9.31 8.89 2.21
N ARG A 11 -9.64 7.84 1.43
CA ARG A 11 -10.67 6.87 1.82
C ARG A 11 -10.39 6.18 3.16
N MET A 12 -9.14 5.88 3.49
CA MET A 12 -8.82 5.29 4.80
C MET A 12 -9.25 6.23 5.95
N PHE A 13 -8.96 7.52 5.85
CA PHE A 13 -9.37 8.51 6.85
C PHE A 13 -10.89 8.68 6.87
N ASP A 14 -11.53 8.79 5.71
CA ASP A 14 -12.99 8.93 5.59
C ASP A 14 -13.75 7.70 6.14
N GLN A 15 -13.14 6.51 6.06
CA GLN A 15 -13.71 5.25 6.56
C GLN A 15 -13.43 5.00 8.05
N GLY A 16 -12.89 5.99 8.78
CA GLY A 16 -12.74 5.91 10.23
C GLY A 16 -11.39 5.35 10.71
N LEU A 17 -10.32 5.47 9.93
CA LEU A 17 -8.96 5.09 10.39
C LEU A 17 -8.59 5.76 11.72
N VAL A 18 -8.97 7.02 11.92
CA VAL A 18 -8.72 7.73 13.18
C VAL A 18 -9.43 7.05 14.36
N ASP A 19 -10.67 6.62 14.15
CA ASP A 19 -11.45 5.94 15.18
C ASP A 19 -10.92 4.54 15.46
N GLU A 20 -10.43 3.84 14.44
CA GLU A 20 -9.71 2.59 14.61
C GLU A 20 -8.45 2.76 15.47
N VAL A 21 -7.59 3.75 15.17
CA VAL A 21 -6.40 4.03 15.98
C VAL A 21 -6.78 4.41 17.40
N ARG A 22 -7.81 5.24 17.59
CA ARG A 22 -8.31 5.60 18.92
C ARG A 22 -8.74 4.36 19.71
N ARG A 23 -9.48 3.44 19.08
CA ARG A 23 -9.89 2.17 19.71
C ARG A 23 -8.69 1.31 20.10
N ILE A 24 -7.68 1.19 19.25
CA ILE A 24 -6.45 0.45 19.56
C ILE A 24 -5.78 1.02 20.81
N LEU A 25 -5.68 2.35 20.94
CA LEU A 25 -5.11 2.99 22.13
C LEU A 25 -5.96 2.73 23.39
N LEU A 26 -7.29 2.78 23.26
CA LEU A 26 -8.22 2.50 24.37
C LEU A 26 -8.15 1.04 24.86
N LEU A 27 -7.75 0.10 24.01
CA LEU A 27 -7.48 -1.28 24.40
C LEU A 27 -6.17 -1.44 25.20
N GLY A 28 -5.44 -0.35 25.47
CA GLY A 28 -4.21 -0.36 26.26
C GLY A 28 -2.94 -0.66 25.46
N PHE A 29 -3.03 -0.73 24.12
CA PHE A 29 -1.83 -0.87 23.30
C PHE A 29 -1.00 0.41 23.35
N ARG A 30 0.31 0.22 23.50
CA ARG A 30 1.26 1.34 23.47
C ARG A 30 1.28 1.96 22.07
N PRO A 31 1.43 3.29 21.94
CA PRO A 31 1.51 3.94 20.63
C PRO A 31 2.67 3.46 19.73
N GLU A 32 3.71 2.88 20.34
CA GLU A 32 4.93 2.41 19.66
C GLU A 32 4.81 0.96 19.16
N VAL A 33 3.61 0.36 19.17
CA VAL A 33 3.41 -0.97 18.60
C VAL A 33 3.53 -0.92 17.07
N ARG A 34 4.19 -1.94 16.49
CA ARG A 34 4.44 -2.01 15.04
C ARG A 34 3.21 -1.76 14.15
N PRO A 35 1.98 -2.23 14.48
CA PRO A 35 0.82 -1.92 13.67
C PRO A 35 0.56 -0.42 13.50
N LEU A 36 0.82 0.39 14.54
CA LEU A 36 0.65 1.84 14.49
C LEU A 36 1.76 2.57 13.73
N GLU A 37 2.85 1.86 13.40
CA GLU A 37 3.92 2.38 12.54
C GLU A 37 3.60 2.24 11.04
N ALA A 38 2.48 1.59 10.69
CA ALA A 38 2.04 1.45 9.32
C ALA A 38 1.69 2.81 8.68
N HIS A 39 1.77 2.86 7.35
CA HIS A 39 1.38 4.04 6.58
C HIS A 39 -0.10 4.39 6.85
N GLY A 40 -0.39 5.66 7.10
CA GLY A 40 -1.71 6.12 7.53
C GLY A 40 -1.90 6.04 9.04
N TYR A 41 -1.63 4.90 9.67
CA TYR A 41 -1.79 4.71 11.12
C TYR A 41 -0.89 5.66 11.92
N ARG A 42 0.37 5.80 11.51
CA ARG A 42 1.30 6.74 12.15
C ARG A 42 0.77 8.18 12.09
N GLN A 43 0.20 8.58 10.95
CA GLN A 43 -0.33 9.93 10.77
C GLN A 43 -1.65 10.16 11.53
N ALA A 44 -2.52 9.15 11.58
CA ALA A 44 -3.72 9.20 12.41
C ALA A 44 -3.35 9.31 13.90
N LEU A 45 -2.30 8.63 14.35
CA LEU A 45 -1.78 8.75 15.71
C LEU A 45 -1.23 10.16 16.00
N GLN A 46 -0.47 10.76 15.07
CA GLN A 46 0.02 12.14 15.19
C GLN A 46 -1.14 13.15 15.32
N TYR A 47 -2.19 12.99 14.51
CA TYR A 47 -3.41 13.78 14.65
C TYR A 47 -4.06 13.60 16.03
N LEU A 48 -4.21 12.36 16.51
CA LEU A 48 -4.79 12.08 17.84
C LEU A 48 -3.97 12.65 19.00
N ARG A 49 -2.66 12.82 18.82
CA ARG A 49 -1.76 13.46 19.79
C ARG A 49 -1.80 14.98 19.75
N GLY A 50 -2.41 15.56 18.71
CA GLY A 50 -2.41 17.01 18.48
C GLY A 50 -1.14 17.53 17.80
N ASP A 51 -0.29 16.65 17.25
CA ASP A 51 0.97 17.02 16.59
C ASP A 51 0.74 17.68 15.22
N CYS A 52 -0.41 17.41 14.59
CA CYS A 52 -0.83 18.00 13.33
C CYS A 52 -2.35 18.01 13.19
N SER A 53 -2.87 18.79 12.25
CA SER A 53 -4.29 18.74 11.88
C SER A 53 -4.62 17.50 11.03
N CYS A 54 -5.90 17.12 10.97
CA CYS A 54 -6.35 15.99 10.16
C CYS A 54 -5.99 16.15 8.66
N PRO A 55 -6.19 17.33 8.02
CA PRO A 55 -5.73 17.53 6.64
C PRO A 55 -4.22 17.33 6.46
N GLU A 56 -3.40 17.81 7.40
CA GLU A 56 -1.95 17.62 7.36
C GLU A 56 -1.56 16.14 7.52
N ALA A 57 -2.21 15.42 8.44
CA ALA A 57 -2.02 13.99 8.60
C ALA A 57 -2.31 13.22 7.30
N ILE A 58 -3.39 13.56 6.60
CA ILE A 58 -3.73 12.96 5.30
C ILE A 58 -2.63 13.25 4.27
N LEU A 59 -2.19 14.51 4.14
CA LEU A 59 -1.14 14.89 3.19
C LEU A 59 0.18 14.15 3.46
N GLN A 60 0.57 14.02 4.73
CA GLN A 60 1.75 13.26 5.15
C GLN A 60 1.59 11.76 4.86
N ALA A 61 0.40 11.19 5.08
CA ALA A 61 0.11 9.78 4.78
C ALA A 61 0.24 9.52 3.28
N GLN A 62 -0.31 10.40 2.44
CA GLN A 62 -0.17 10.35 0.99
C GLN A 62 1.30 10.43 0.56
N GLN A 63 2.07 11.38 1.10
CA GLN A 63 3.49 11.52 0.78
C GLN A 63 4.28 10.27 1.15
N SER A 64 4.10 9.74 2.37
CA SER A 64 4.81 8.55 2.84
C SER A 64 4.46 7.31 1.99
N THR A 65 3.20 7.20 1.57
CA THR A 65 2.73 6.11 0.69
C THR A 65 3.35 6.20 -0.70
N ARG A 66 3.46 7.40 -1.30
CA ARG A 66 4.15 7.59 -2.59
C ARG A 66 5.64 7.24 -2.50
N GLN A 67 6.30 7.66 -1.43
CA GLN A 67 7.71 7.32 -1.20
C GLN A 67 7.91 5.81 -1.03
N TYR A 68 7.00 5.15 -0.30
CA TYR A 68 7.01 3.70 -0.15
C TYR A 68 6.83 3.00 -1.50
N ALA A 69 5.86 3.42 -2.32
CA ALA A 69 5.65 2.88 -3.66
C ALA A 69 6.88 3.06 -4.55
N LYS A 70 7.56 4.22 -4.49
CA LYS A 70 8.81 4.45 -5.21
C LYS A 70 9.93 3.51 -4.75
N ARG A 71 10.06 3.27 -3.44
CA ARG A 71 11.03 2.32 -2.88
C ARG A 71 10.76 0.90 -3.34
N GLN A 72 9.50 0.47 -3.31
CA GLN A 72 9.07 -0.84 -3.83
C GLN A 72 9.47 -0.99 -5.29
N TRP A 73 9.16 -0.01 -6.13
CA TRP A 73 9.54 -0.03 -7.54
C TRP A 73 11.06 -0.10 -7.73
N THR A 74 11.82 0.68 -6.97
CA THR A 74 13.30 0.68 -7.04
C THR A 74 13.88 -0.68 -6.64
N TRP A 75 13.28 -1.34 -5.65
CA TRP A 75 13.70 -2.65 -5.19
C TRP A 75 13.39 -3.72 -6.25
N PHE A 76 12.15 -3.77 -6.74
CA PHE A 76 11.73 -4.73 -7.77
C PHE A 76 12.51 -4.59 -9.09
N ASN A 77 12.89 -3.37 -9.50
CA ASN A 77 13.70 -3.17 -10.71
C ASN A 77 15.09 -3.84 -10.65
N LYS A 78 15.56 -4.23 -9.46
CA LYS A 78 16.84 -4.93 -9.28
C LYS A 78 16.68 -6.45 -9.23
N GLU A 79 15.45 -6.95 -9.19
CA GLU A 79 15.17 -8.37 -9.04
C GLU A 79 15.31 -9.10 -10.39
N PRO A 80 16.21 -10.09 -10.51
CA PRO A 80 16.39 -10.83 -11.75
C PRO A 80 15.17 -11.71 -12.03
N GLY A 81 14.79 -11.84 -13.31
CA GLY A 81 13.64 -12.64 -13.72
C GLY A 81 12.28 -12.00 -13.41
N LEU A 82 12.25 -10.77 -12.86
CA LEU A 82 11.02 -10.02 -12.72
C LEU A 82 10.54 -9.52 -14.07
N GLU A 83 9.25 -9.71 -14.34
CA GLU A 83 8.59 -9.13 -15.49
C GLU A 83 7.50 -8.14 -15.07
N TRP A 84 7.57 -6.93 -15.65
CA TRP A 84 6.57 -5.90 -15.43
C TRP A 84 5.40 -6.05 -16.40
N VAL A 85 4.19 -6.11 -15.84
CA VAL A 85 2.96 -6.00 -16.64
C VAL A 85 2.40 -4.59 -16.51
N LYS A 86 2.15 -3.95 -17.66
CA LYS A 86 1.59 -2.59 -17.72
C LYS A 86 0.11 -2.63 -17.39
N GLY A 87 -0.32 -1.76 -16.47
CA GLY A 87 -1.71 -1.62 -16.04
C GLY A 87 -1.83 -1.85 -14.53
N PHE A 88 -3.06 -1.98 -14.04
CA PHE A 88 -3.31 -2.28 -12.63
C PHE A 88 -3.90 -3.68 -12.45
N GLY A 89 -3.56 -4.34 -11.35
CA GLY A 89 -3.97 -5.73 -11.10
C GLY A 89 -5.46 -5.93 -10.85
N ASP A 90 -6.24 -4.85 -10.73
CA ASP A 90 -7.71 -4.86 -10.67
C ASP A 90 -8.37 -4.78 -12.05
N GLU A 91 -7.60 -4.56 -13.12
CA GLU A 91 -8.10 -4.49 -14.49
C GLU A 91 -8.22 -5.91 -15.09
N PRO A 92 -9.41 -6.32 -15.58
CA PRO A 92 -9.62 -7.68 -16.10
C PRO A 92 -8.66 -8.06 -17.23
N GLU A 93 -8.33 -7.10 -18.11
CA GLU A 93 -7.40 -7.31 -19.22
C GLU A 93 -5.97 -7.63 -18.73
N VAL A 94 -5.53 -6.94 -17.67
CA VAL A 94 -4.22 -7.16 -17.05
C VAL A 94 -4.19 -8.54 -16.40
N GLN A 95 -5.25 -8.91 -15.68
CA GLN A 95 -5.37 -10.24 -15.06
C GLN A 95 -5.34 -11.35 -16.11
N ALA A 96 -6.11 -11.21 -17.20
CA ALA A 96 -6.12 -12.17 -18.29
C ALA A 96 -4.74 -12.32 -18.94
N ALA A 97 -4.03 -11.21 -19.19
CA ALA A 97 -2.69 -11.22 -19.75
C ALA A 97 -1.67 -11.93 -18.83
N VAL A 98 -1.72 -11.64 -17.52
CA VAL A 98 -0.88 -12.31 -16.51
C VAL A 98 -1.14 -13.80 -16.48
N LEU A 99 -2.41 -14.22 -16.43
CA LEU A 99 -2.80 -15.64 -16.40
C LEU A 99 -2.32 -16.38 -17.65
N ALA A 100 -2.50 -15.80 -18.83
CA ALA A 100 -2.02 -16.39 -20.08
C ALA A 100 -0.49 -16.57 -20.07
N ARG A 101 0.24 -15.60 -19.52
CA ARG A 101 1.69 -15.64 -19.45
C ARG A 101 2.22 -16.66 -18.46
N VAL A 102 1.62 -16.74 -17.27
CA VAL A 102 1.94 -17.77 -16.28
C VAL A 102 1.69 -19.15 -16.87
N LYS A 103 0.56 -19.36 -17.56
CA LYS A 103 0.24 -20.63 -18.21
C LYS A 103 1.32 -21.02 -19.25
N ALA A 104 1.69 -20.09 -20.13
CA ALA A 104 2.73 -20.35 -21.13
C ALA A 104 4.09 -20.72 -20.50
N HIS A 105 4.45 -20.09 -19.38
CA HIS A 105 5.69 -20.40 -18.66
C HIS A 105 5.67 -21.80 -18.02
N LEU A 106 4.53 -22.19 -17.42
CA LEU A 106 4.35 -23.52 -16.84
C LEU A 106 4.38 -24.61 -17.93
N ASP A 107 3.70 -24.37 -19.06
CA ASP A 107 3.66 -25.31 -20.19
C ASP A 107 5.04 -25.50 -20.83
N ALA A 108 5.84 -24.44 -20.94
CA ALA A 108 7.22 -24.52 -21.44
C ALA A 108 8.13 -25.30 -20.48
N SER A 109 7.98 -25.10 -19.17
CA SER A 109 8.75 -25.79 -18.15
C SER A 109 8.43 -27.29 -18.09
N ALA A 110 7.16 -27.67 -18.34
CA ALA A 110 6.72 -29.06 -18.37
C ALA A 110 7.21 -29.85 -19.61
N LYS A 111 7.63 -29.16 -20.68
CA LYS A 111 8.18 -29.79 -21.90
C LYS A 111 9.69 -30.05 -21.85
N LEU A 112 10.38 -29.50 -20.85
CA LEU A 112 11.83 -29.56 -20.68
C LEU A 112 12.27 -30.63 -19.66
N GLY A 113 11.34 -31.30 -19.00
CA GLY A 113 11.57 -32.44 -18.09
C GLY A 113 10.97 -33.72 -18.64
#